data_AF-A0A9E4XNE5-F1
#
_entry.id   AF-A0A9E4XNE5-F1
#
_cell.length_a   1.000
_cell.length_b   1.000
_cell.length_c   1.000
_cell.angle_alpha   90.00
_cell.angle_beta   90.00
_cell.angle_gamma   90.00
#
_symmetry.space_group_name_H-M   'P 1'
#
loop_
_entity.id
_entity.type
_entity.pdbx_description
1 polymer ?
#
loop_
_entity_poly.entity_id
_entity_poly.type
_entity_poly.pdbx_seq_one_letter_code
_entity_poly.pdbx_strand_id
1 'polypeptide(L)'
;MNPESFSEDAPGRVVRAPDVNWAFIPAPLPPQLEIGQDLSRSISEADRALGELRGVVTNLPSANIVLRPFLRREAVDSSRIEGTITSIEQLALLELDPDQPAATRDTR
;
A
#
# COMPACT_ATOMS: atom_id res chain seq x y z
N MET A 1 -10.11 20.31 -6.11
CA MET A 1 -10.74 18.98 -6.29
C MET A 1 -11.78 19.07 -7.40
N ASN A 2 -11.77 18.15 -8.37
CA ASN A 2 -12.81 18.09 -9.40
C ASN A 2 -13.93 17.12 -8.95
N PRO A 3 -15.17 17.57 -8.72
CA PRO A 3 -16.28 16.68 -8.34
C PRO A 3 -16.61 15.64 -9.41
N GLU A 4 -16.35 15.91 -10.70
CA GLU A 4 -16.63 14.99 -11.80
C GLU A 4 -15.69 13.76 -11.84
N SER A 5 -14.61 13.78 -11.05
CA SER A 5 -13.70 12.63 -10.91
C SER A 5 -14.25 11.52 -10.00
N PHE A 6 -15.43 11.71 -9.38
CA PHE A 6 -16.04 10.76 -8.45
C PHE A 6 -17.31 10.16 -9.06
N SER A 7 -17.39 8.84 -9.12
CA SER A 7 -18.60 8.13 -9.55
C SER A 7 -19.69 8.17 -8.47
N GLU A 8 -20.92 7.84 -8.85
CA GLU A 8 -22.03 7.67 -7.89
C GLU A 8 -21.75 6.55 -6.88
N ASP A 9 -20.98 5.54 -7.27
CA ASP A 9 -20.57 4.41 -6.42
C ASP A 9 -19.36 4.70 -5.53
N ALA A 10 -18.86 5.94 -5.50
CA ALA A 10 -17.72 6.29 -4.65
C ALA A 10 -18.06 6.02 -3.17
N PRO A 11 -17.10 5.53 -2.34
CA PRO A 11 -17.33 5.20 -0.93
C PRO A 11 -17.35 6.47 -0.06
N GLY A 12 -18.24 7.40 -0.37
CA GLY A 12 -18.34 8.71 0.25
C GLY A 12 -19.12 9.69 -0.61
N ARG A 13 -19.06 10.97 -0.28
CA ARG A 13 -19.75 12.04 -1.01
C ARG A 13 -18.88 13.26 -1.17
N VAL A 14 -19.01 13.92 -2.32
CA VAL A 14 -18.41 15.24 -2.54
C VAL A 14 -19.39 16.31 -2.08
N VAL A 15 -18.94 17.21 -1.21
CA VAL A 15 -19.74 18.32 -0.67
C VAL A 15 -19.08 19.65 -0.96
N ARG A 16 -19.87 20.71 -1.07
CA ARG A 16 -19.31 22.07 -1.07
C ARG A 16 -18.82 22.42 0.33
N ALA A 17 -17.60 22.94 0.41
CA ALA A 17 -16.97 23.37 1.65
C ALA A 17 -16.60 24.86 1.55
N PRO A 18 -16.81 25.67 2.61
CA PRO A 18 -16.57 27.12 2.58
C PRO A 18 -15.14 27.50 2.19
N ASP A 19 -14.14 26.76 2.67
CA ASP A 19 -12.72 27.16 2.56
C ASP A 19 -11.98 26.50 1.39
N VAL A 20 -12.47 25.36 0.90
CA VAL A 20 -11.78 24.54 -0.12
C VAL A 20 -12.63 24.29 -1.38
N ASN A 21 -13.77 24.98 -1.49
CA ASN A 21 -14.80 24.87 -2.54
C ASN A 21 -15.49 23.50 -2.58
N TRP A 22 -14.74 22.41 -2.74
CA TRP A 22 -15.23 21.02 -2.76
C TRP A 22 -14.37 20.14 -1.87
N ALA A 23 -15.01 19.29 -1.07
CA ALA A 23 -14.37 18.30 -0.20
C ALA A 23 -15.02 16.93 -0.34
N PHE A 24 -14.25 15.85 -0.21
CA PHE A 24 -14.79 14.49 -0.15
C PHE A 24 -14.92 14.05 1.30
N ILE A 25 -16.11 13.58 1.66
CA ILE A 25 -16.42 12.99 2.96
C ILE A 25 -16.56 11.48 2.75
N PRO A 26 -15.62 10.66 3.26
CA PRO A 26 -15.72 9.21 3.18
C PRO A 26 -16.99 8.69 3.87
N ALA A 27 -17.51 7.57 3.38
CA ALA A 27 -18.54 6.82 4.09
C ALA A 27 -18.00 6.34 5.46
N PRO A 28 -18.85 6.28 6.50
CA PRO A 28 -18.42 5.80 7.81
C PRO A 28 -17.97 4.33 7.72
N LEU A 29 -16.91 4.00 8.46
CA LEU A 29 -16.42 2.63 8.58
C LEU A 29 -17.14 1.87 9.71
N PRO A 30 -17.33 0.54 9.58
CA PRO A 30 -16.99 -0.29 8.43
C PRO A 30 -18.05 -0.21 7.31
N PRO A 31 -17.67 -0.39 6.04
CA PRO A 31 -18.65 -0.59 4.97
C PRO A 31 -19.42 -1.89 5.20
N GLN A 32 -20.65 -1.95 4.68
CA GLN A 32 -21.39 -3.21 4.59
C GLN A 32 -20.69 -4.09 3.54
N LEU A 33 -20.18 -5.25 3.94
CA LEU A 33 -19.57 -6.22 3.03
C LEU A 33 -20.44 -7.47 2.97
N GLU A 34 -20.80 -7.90 1.76
CA GLU A 34 -21.44 -9.20 1.57
C GLU A 34 -20.35 -10.28 1.59
N ILE A 35 -20.33 -11.09 2.64
CA ILE A 35 -19.42 -12.23 2.74
C ILE A 35 -20.01 -13.40 1.94
N GLY A 36 -19.89 -13.31 0.63
CA GLY A 36 -20.23 -14.37 -0.31
C GLY A 36 -19.17 -15.48 -0.36
N GLN A 37 -19.45 -16.52 -1.14
CA GLN A 37 -18.54 -17.65 -1.30
C GLN A 37 -17.18 -17.23 -1.87
N ASP A 38 -17.15 -16.29 -2.83
CA ASP A 38 -15.92 -15.84 -3.47
C ASP A 38 -15.03 -15.08 -2.48
N LEU A 39 -15.60 -14.12 -1.73
CA LEU A 39 -14.85 -13.39 -0.70
C LEU A 39 -14.34 -14.33 0.40
N SER A 40 -15.18 -15.26 0.86
CA SER A 40 -14.78 -16.27 1.84
C SER A 40 -13.64 -17.17 1.35
N ARG A 41 -13.67 -17.55 0.06
CA ARG A 41 -12.59 -18.32 -0.58
C ARG A 41 -11.30 -17.50 -0.64
N SER A 42 -11.36 -16.25 -1.09
CA SER A 42 -10.18 -15.38 -1.17
C SER A 42 -9.55 -15.15 0.21
N ILE A 43 -10.36 -14.95 1.26
CA ILE A 43 -9.87 -14.84 2.64
C ILE A 43 -9.17 -16.14 3.06
N SER A 44 -9.80 -17.29 2.80
CA SER A 44 -9.24 -18.59 3.15
C SER A 44 -7.92 -18.88 2.43
N GLU A 45 -7.81 -18.50 1.15
CA GLU A 45 -6.58 -18.61 0.37
C GLU A 45 -5.47 -17.71 0.90
N ALA A 46 -5.81 -16.46 1.24
CA ALA A 46 -4.88 -15.51 1.85
C ALA A 46 -4.37 -16.01 3.21
N ASP A 47 -5.27 -16.47 4.08
CA ASP A 47 -4.92 -17.02 5.40
C ASP A 47 -4.00 -18.24 5.26
N ARG A 48 -4.29 -19.14 4.31
CA ARG A 48 -3.44 -20.31 4.04
C ARG A 48 -2.04 -19.87 3.58
N ALA A 49 -1.95 -18.94 2.64
CA ALA A 49 -0.66 -18.45 2.13
C ALA A 49 0.17 -17.78 3.23
N LEU A 50 -0.46 -17.00 4.11
CA LEU A 50 0.21 -16.39 5.27
C LEU A 50 0.67 -17.46 6.28
N GLY A 51 -0.15 -18.49 6.51
CA GLY A 51 0.21 -19.64 7.35
C GLY A 51 1.41 -20.40 6.81
N GLU A 52 1.46 -20.66 5.50
CA GLU A 52 2.57 -21.30 4.81
C GLU A 52 3.86 -20.46 4.94
N LEU A 53 3.78 -19.15 4.68
CA LEU A 53 4.91 -18.23 4.86
C LEU A 53 5.42 -18.27 6.30
N ARG A 54 4.53 -18.17 7.29
CA ARG A 54 4.90 -18.25 8.71
C ARG A 54 5.59 -19.59 9.02
N GLY A 55 5.06 -20.69 8.50
CA GLY A 55 5.65 -22.02 8.67
C GLY A 55 7.08 -22.09 8.13
N VAL A 56 7.31 -21.59 6.91
CA VAL A 56 8.65 -21.56 6.29
C VAL A 56 9.61 -20.69 7.10
N VAL A 57 9.20 -19.46 7.45
CA VAL A 57 10.06 -18.50 8.15
C VAL A 57 10.46 -18.98 9.56
N THR A 58 9.56 -19.67 10.27
CA THR A 58 9.82 -20.20 11.62
C THR A 58 10.91 -21.27 11.62
N ASN A 59 11.11 -21.98 10.51
CA ASN A 59 12.11 -23.03 10.37
C ASN A 59 13.49 -22.52 9.91
N LEU A 60 13.64 -21.22 9.63
CA LEU A 60 14.92 -20.65 9.22
C LEU A 60 15.84 -20.41 10.44
N PRO A 61 17.17 -20.51 10.26
CA PRO A 61 18.13 -20.16 11.32
C PRO A 61 17.97 -18.74 11.85
N SER A 62 17.48 -17.83 10.99
CA SER A 62 17.13 -16.45 11.35
C SER A 62 16.11 -15.90 10.37
N ALA A 63 14.97 -15.44 10.87
CA ALA A 63 13.92 -14.81 10.06
C ALA A 63 14.41 -13.54 9.33
N ASN A 64 15.45 -12.89 9.86
CA ASN A 64 16.05 -11.69 9.27
C ASN A 64 16.62 -11.92 7.87
N ILE A 65 16.96 -13.17 7.52
CA ILE A 65 17.47 -13.55 6.20
C ILE A 65 16.46 -13.18 5.10
N VAL A 66 15.17 -13.35 5.38
CA VAL A 66 14.10 -13.04 4.42
C VAL A 66 13.39 -11.73 4.73
N LEU A 67 13.16 -11.38 6.00
CA LEU A 67 12.45 -10.16 6.38
C LEU A 67 13.11 -8.89 5.83
N ARG A 68 14.44 -8.80 5.95
CA ARG A 68 15.20 -7.60 5.54
C ARG A 68 15.12 -7.31 4.04
N PRO A 69 15.33 -8.28 3.12
CA PRO A 69 15.14 -8.02 1.69
C PRO A 69 13.67 -7.79 1.31
N PHE A 70 12.71 -8.47 1.96
CA PHE A 70 11.28 -8.23 1.70
C PHE A 70 10.85 -6.81 2.09
N LEU A 71 11.26 -6.31 3.25
CA LEU A 71 10.96 -4.93 3.68
C LEU A 71 11.51 -3.89 2.71
N ARG A 72 12.73 -4.09 2.19
CA ARG A 72 13.33 -3.19 1.19
C ARG A 72 12.55 -3.18 -0.11
N ARG A 73 12.17 -4.37 -0.59
CA ARG A 73 11.36 -4.49 -1.80
C ARG A 73 10.00 -3.82 -1.63
N GLU A 74 9.34 -4.05 -0.51
CA GLU A 74 8.06 -3.41 -0.19
C GLU A 74 8.18 -1.88 -0.14
N ALA A 75 9.24 -1.35 0.48
CA ALA A 75 9.48 0.09 0.51
C ALA A 75 9.68 0.68 -0.90
N VAL A 76 10.39 -0.03 -1.78
CA VAL A 76 10.59 0.37 -3.17
C VAL A 76 9.26 0.34 -3.95
N ASP A 77 8.51 -0.74 -3.83
CA ASP A 77 7.26 -0.94 -4.57
C ASP A 77 6.15 0.01 -4.06
N SER A 78 6.06 0.24 -2.74
CA SER A 78 5.19 1.27 -2.14
C SER A 78 5.58 2.69 -2.54
N SER A 79 6.88 3.02 -2.58
CA SER A 79 7.31 4.36 -3.05
C SER A 79 6.93 4.60 -4.51
N ARG A 80 6.92 3.55 -5.33
CA ARG A 80 6.57 3.63 -6.75
C ARG A 80 5.08 3.97 -6.96
N ILE A 81 4.17 3.44 -6.13
CA ILE A 81 2.75 3.79 -6.23
C ILE A 81 2.48 5.26 -5.85
N GLU A 82 3.37 5.87 -5.07
CA GLU A 82 3.32 7.29 -4.70
C GLU A 82 4.02 8.21 -5.73
N GLY A 83 4.47 7.66 -6.86
CA GLY A 83 5.16 8.43 -7.91
C GLY A 83 6.64 8.69 -7.65
N THR A 84 7.23 8.02 -6.67
CA THR A 84 8.68 8.08 -6.41
C THR A 84 9.37 6.91 -7.13
N ILE A 85 10.17 7.21 -8.15
CA ILE A 85 10.89 6.17 -8.90
C ILE A 85 12.19 5.86 -8.16
N THR A 86 12.15 4.85 -7.29
CA THR A 86 13.32 4.34 -6.57
C THR A 86 13.64 2.89 -6.98
N SER A 87 14.90 2.51 -6.85
CA SER A 87 15.40 1.15 -7.06
C SER A 87 15.98 0.57 -5.75
N ILE A 88 16.22 -0.75 -5.72
CA ILE A 88 16.85 -1.40 -4.56
C ILE A 88 18.28 -0.90 -4.37
N GLU A 89 18.99 -0.62 -5.47
CA GLU A 89 20.35 -0.08 -5.45
C GLU A 89 20.37 1.34 -4.87
N GLN A 90 19.42 2.18 -5.27
CA GLN A 90 19.27 3.54 -4.73
C GLN A 90 18.92 3.51 -3.24
N LEU A 91 18.03 2.60 -2.82
CA LEU A 91 17.73 2.40 -1.40
C LEU A 91 18.97 1.93 -0.63
N ALA A 92 19.75 1.01 -1.18
CA ALA A 92 20.98 0.53 -0.55
C ALA A 92 22.04 1.64 -0.42
N LEU A 93 22.20 2.49 -1.45
CA LEU A 93 23.09 3.65 -1.41
C LEU A 93 22.67 4.66 -0.35
N LEU A 94 21.36 4.93 -0.23
CA LEU A 94 20.81 5.81 0.80
C LEU A 94 21.01 5.26 2.22
N GLU A 95 20.88 3.95 2.41
CA GLU A 95 21.13 3.31 3.71
C GLU A 95 22.60 3.40 4.15
N LEU A 96 23.53 3.47 3.19
CA LEU A 96 24.97 3.61 3.45
C LEU A 96 25.38 5.06 3.70
N ASP A 97 24.78 5.99 2.95
CA ASP A 97 25.03 7.42 3.03
C ASP A 97 23.70 8.20 2.92
N PRO A 98 23.14 8.68 4.05
CA PRO A 98 21.86 9.38 4.07
C PRO A 98 21.86 10.71 3.31
N ASP A 99 23.04 11.27 3.02
CA ASP A 99 23.17 12.55 2.30
C ASP A 99 23.14 12.38 0.77
N GLN A 100 23.01 11.15 0.27
CA GLN A 100 22.78 10.89 -1.15
C GLN A 100 21.44 11.46 -1.62
N PRO A 101 21.37 12.05 -2.83
CA PRO A 101 20.12 12.58 -3.36
C PRO A 101 19.08 11.47 -3.48
N ALA A 102 17.92 11.71 -2.89
CA ALA A 102 16.78 10.80 -2.94
C ALA A 102 16.32 10.58 -4.39
N ALA A 103 15.69 9.42 -4.61
CA ALA A 103 15.02 9.03 -5.84
C ALA A 103 14.17 10.17 -6.45
N THR A 104 14.20 10.27 -7.78
CA THR A 104 13.47 11.30 -8.52
C THR A 104 11.96 11.10 -8.35
N ARG A 105 11.25 12.15 -7.91
CA ARG A 105 9.79 12.20 -7.97
C ARG A 105 9.36 12.55 -9.39
N ASP A 106 8.53 11.70 -10.00
CA ASP A 106 7.86 12.04 -11.27
C ASP A 106 6.51 12.67 -10.94
N THR A 107 6.52 13.94 -10.54
CA THR A 107 5.30 14.75 -10.52
C THR A 107 5.10 15.32 -11.93
N ARG A 108 4.49 14.52 -12.81
CA ARG A 108 4.01 14.98 -14.11
C ARG A 108 2.60 15.54 -14.01
#